data_AF-A0A3D1H944-F1
#
_entry.id   AF-A0A3D1H944-F1
#
_cell.length_a   1.000
_cell.length_b   1.000
_cell.length_c   1.000
_cell.angle_alpha   90.00
_cell.angle_beta   90.00
_cell.angle_gamma   90.00
#
_symmetry.space_group_name_H-M   'P 1'
#
loop_
_entity.id
_entity.type
_entity.pdbx_description
1 polymer ?
#
loop_
_entity_poly.entity_id
_entity_poly.type
_entity_poly.pdbx_seq_one_letter_code
_entity_poly.pdbx_strand_id
1 'polypeptide(L)'
;RAAIGYPWIFNEIKHYLATGEYLAPPTIEDRVDVCKRHFEFGMKWKGDVLGIVEMRRHYTNYFRGIAHFKDYRTRLVSTMDPKEILAILDEVSEKFGNYEFV
;
A
#
# COMPACT_ATOMS: atom_id res chain seq x y z
N ARG A 1 0.81 -16.80 -2.70
CA ARG A 1 -0.66 -16.69 -2.87
C ARG A 1 -0.94 -15.31 -3.47
N ALA A 2 -1.48 -15.22 -4.69
CA ALA A 2 -1.51 -13.98 -5.50
C ALA A 2 -2.40 -12.85 -4.94
N ALA A 3 -3.47 -13.16 -4.21
CA ALA A 3 -4.36 -12.15 -3.61
C ALA A 3 -3.80 -11.53 -2.31
N ILE A 4 -2.84 -12.18 -1.65
CA ILE A 4 -2.29 -11.68 -0.38
C ILE A 4 -1.34 -10.53 -0.69
N GLY A 5 -1.80 -9.30 -0.46
CA GLY A 5 -1.01 -8.09 -0.67
C GLY A 5 -1.29 -7.35 -1.98
N TYR A 6 -2.26 -7.80 -2.78
CA TYR A 6 -2.70 -7.10 -3.99
C TYR A 6 -4.25 -7.08 -4.04
N PRO A 7 -4.89 -6.21 -3.25
CA PRO A 7 -6.36 -6.19 -3.10
C PRO A 7 -7.12 -5.81 -4.39
N TRP A 8 -6.46 -5.23 -5.39
CA TRP A 8 -7.07 -4.80 -6.65
C TRP A 8 -7.47 -5.94 -7.58
N ILE A 9 -6.92 -7.15 -7.39
CA ILE A 9 -7.18 -8.31 -8.26
C ILE A 9 -8.67 -8.60 -8.45
N PHE A 10 -9.48 -8.38 -7.42
CA PHE A 10 -10.93 -8.62 -7.50
C PHE A 10 -11.63 -7.62 -8.42
N ASN A 11 -11.18 -6.36 -8.43
CA ASN A 11 -11.74 -5.33 -9.32
C ASN A 11 -11.27 -5.55 -10.76
N GLU A 12 -10.01 -5.94 -10.96
CA GLU A 12 -9.46 -6.31 -12.27
C GLU A 12 -10.22 -7.50 -12.88
N ILE A 13 -10.45 -8.57 -12.10
CA ILE A 13 -11.22 -9.73 -12.55
C ILE A 13 -12.65 -9.32 -12.93
N LYS A 14 -13.32 -8.52 -12.08
CA LYS A 14 -14.68 -8.05 -12.38
C LYS A 14 -14.73 -7.21 -13.65
N HIS A 15 -13.76 -6.31 -13.85
CA HIS A 15 -13.67 -5.47 -15.03
C HIS A 15 -13.47 -6.30 -16.30
N TYR A 16 -12.53 -7.25 -16.27
CA TYR A 16 -12.26 -8.15 -17.40
C TYR A 16 -13.48 -9.01 -17.75
N LEU A 17 -14.17 -9.58 -16.75
CA LEU A 17 -15.38 -10.35 -16.99
C LEU A 17 -16.53 -9.53 -17.60
N ALA A 18 -16.58 -8.22 -17.32
CA ALA A 18 -17.63 -7.34 -17.82
C ALA A 18 -17.34 -6.74 -19.20
N THR A 19 -16.07 -6.48 -19.52
CA THR A 19 -15.68 -5.70 -20.71
C THR A 19 -14.85 -6.50 -21.72
N GLY A 20 -14.20 -7.59 -21.28
CA GLY A 20 -13.18 -8.29 -22.06
C GLY A 20 -11.81 -7.60 -22.08
N GLU A 21 -11.67 -6.44 -21.43
CA GLU A 21 -10.45 -5.64 -21.41
C GLU A 21 -9.75 -5.70 -20.04
N TYR A 22 -8.42 -5.54 -20.04
CA TYR A 22 -7.65 -5.48 -18.80
C TYR A 22 -7.72 -4.06 -18.21
N LEU A 23 -8.02 -3.98 -16.91
CA LEU A 23 -7.98 -2.71 -16.19
C LEU A 23 -6.51 -2.26 -16.05
N ALA A 24 -6.29 -0.95 -16.10
CA ALA A 24 -4.99 -0.38 -15.79
C ALA A 24 -4.53 -0.78 -14.36
N PRO A 25 -3.22 -1.03 -14.16
CA PRO A 25 -2.70 -1.31 -12.83
C PRO A 25 -2.92 -0.10 -11.89
N PRO A 26 -3.02 -0.33 -10.57
CA PRO A 26 -3.24 0.73 -9.59
C PRO A 26 -2.04 1.67 -9.56
N THR A 27 -2.34 2.96 -9.53
CA THR A 27 -1.36 4.05 -9.40
C THR A 27 -0.68 4.02 -8.04
N ILE A 28 0.37 4.82 -7.86
CA ILE A 28 0.97 5.01 -6.53
C ILE A 28 -0.03 5.61 -5.54
N GLU A 29 -0.82 6.56 -5.98
CA GLU A 29 -1.87 7.19 -5.15
C GLU A 29 -2.87 6.13 -4.67
N ASP A 30 -3.36 5.28 -5.57
CA ASP A 30 -4.26 4.17 -5.22
C ASP A 30 -3.64 3.22 -4.18
N ARG A 31 -2.35 2.91 -4.34
CA ARG A 31 -1.59 2.04 -3.43
C ARG A 31 -1.44 2.66 -2.06
N VAL A 32 -1.07 3.95 -1.99
CA VAL A 32 -0.96 4.72 -0.75
C VAL A 32 -2.30 4.77 -0.03
N ASP A 33 -3.39 5.09 -0.75
CA ASP A 33 -4.73 5.22 -0.16
C ASP A 33 -5.27 3.90 0.39
N VAL A 34 -5.06 2.79 -0.31
CA VAL A 34 -5.42 1.46 0.21
C VAL A 34 -4.53 1.10 1.40
N CYS A 35 -3.24 1.45 1.38
CA CYS A 35 -2.32 1.18 2.49
C CYS A 35 -2.72 1.95 3.76
N LYS A 36 -3.03 3.25 3.65
CA LYS A 36 -3.52 4.09 4.76
C LYS A 36 -4.81 3.54 5.37
N ARG A 37 -5.79 3.18 4.54
CA ARG A 37 -7.05 2.57 5.03
C ARG A 37 -6.79 1.26 5.76
N HIS A 38 -5.90 0.39 5.24
CA HIS A 38 -5.54 -0.84 5.92
C HIS A 38 -4.85 -0.56 7.28
N PHE A 39 -3.95 0.43 7.32
CA PHE A 39 -3.33 0.89 8.55
C PHE A 39 -4.37 1.36 9.57
N GLU A 40 -5.25 2.29 9.19
CA GLU A 40 -6.31 2.84 10.05
C GLU A 40 -7.26 1.75 10.58
N PHE A 41 -7.66 0.80 9.74
CA PHE A 41 -8.46 -0.34 10.19
C PHE A 41 -7.71 -1.21 11.19
N GLY A 42 -6.42 -1.47 10.92
CA GLY A 42 -5.55 -2.20 11.85
C GLY A 42 -5.49 -1.53 13.22
N MET A 43 -5.28 -0.21 13.24
CA MET A 43 -5.27 0.61 14.46
C MET A 43 -6.60 0.53 15.20
N LYS A 44 -7.72 0.74 14.50
CA LYS A 44 -9.06 0.70 15.08
C LYS A 44 -9.42 -0.65 15.71
N TRP A 45 -9.02 -1.76 15.08
CA TRP A 45 -9.39 -3.10 15.53
C TRP A 45 -8.42 -3.73 16.52
N LYS A 46 -7.13 -3.45 16.39
CA LYS A 46 -6.06 -4.13 17.15
C LYS A 46 -5.41 -3.23 18.21
N GLY A 47 -5.71 -1.93 18.19
CA GLY A 47 -5.02 -0.93 19.00
C GLY A 47 -3.64 -0.57 18.44
N ASP A 48 -3.02 0.44 19.03
CA ASP A 48 -1.89 1.13 18.40
C ASP A 48 -0.67 0.24 18.17
N VAL A 49 -0.22 -0.46 19.21
CA VAL A 49 1.02 -1.27 19.13
C VAL A 49 0.86 -2.41 18.13
N LEU A 50 -0.22 -3.19 18.26
CA LEU A 50 -0.43 -4.36 17.42
C LEU A 50 -0.81 -3.96 15.99
N GLY A 51 -1.59 -2.90 15.81
CA GLY A 51 -1.93 -2.34 14.49
C GLY A 51 -0.68 -1.96 13.69
N ILE A 52 0.26 -1.25 14.32
CA ILE A 52 1.53 -0.85 13.70
C ILE A 52 2.40 -2.07 13.35
N VAL A 53 2.65 -2.96 14.32
CA VAL A 53 3.58 -4.08 14.13
C VAL A 53 3.08 -5.05 13.06
N GLU A 54 1.79 -5.32 13.03
CA GLU A 54 1.16 -6.17 12.00
C GLU A 54 1.33 -5.60 10.59
N MET A 55 1.23 -4.27 10.44
CA MET A 55 1.33 -3.60 9.15
C MET A 55 2.71 -3.73 8.49
N ARG A 56 3.78 -3.95 9.27
CA ARG A 56 5.16 -4.02 8.77
C ARG A 56 5.35 -5.05 7.66
N ARG A 57 4.67 -6.20 7.75
CA ARG A 57 4.77 -7.27 6.73
C ARG A 57 4.07 -6.90 5.41
N HIS A 58 3.16 -5.93 5.44
CA HIS A 58 2.30 -5.58 4.31
C HIS A 58 2.89 -4.50 3.41
N TYR A 59 3.76 -3.61 3.92
CA TYR A 59 4.36 -2.53 3.13
C TYR A 59 5.11 -3.03 1.89
N THR A 60 5.83 -4.17 2.01
CA THR A 60 6.54 -4.76 0.87
C THR A 60 5.57 -5.14 -0.26
N ASN A 61 4.34 -5.52 0.04
CA ASN A 61 3.37 -5.91 -0.99
C ASN A 61 2.79 -4.69 -1.72
N TYR A 62 2.44 -3.64 -0.97
CA TYR A 62 1.90 -2.39 -1.55
C TYR A 62 2.88 -1.73 -2.52
N PHE A 63 4.16 -1.72 -2.14
CA PHE A 63 5.20 -0.93 -2.80
C PHE A 63 6.24 -1.78 -3.54
N ARG A 64 5.89 -3.04 -3.85
CA ARG A 64 6.74 -3.91 -4.66
C ARG A 64 6.90 -3.32 -6.06
N GLY A 65 8.13 -3.35 -6.57
CA GLY A 65 8.44 -2.91 -7.93
C GLY A 65 8.73 -1.41 -8.06
N ILE A 66 8.73 -0.66 -6.95
CA ILE A 66 9.11 0.75 -6.93
C ILE A 66 10.62 0.87 -6.68
N ALA A 67 11.35 1.45 -7.62
CA ALA A 67 12.77 1.73 -7.46
C ALA A 67 13.01 2.69 -6.28
N HIS A 68 14.12 2.51 -5.55
CA HIS A 68 14.51 3.36 -4.41
C HIS A 68 13.52 3.40 -3.22
N PHE A 69 12.57 2.47 -3.13
CA PHE A 69 11.61 2.41 -2.02
C PHE A 69 12.21 1.89 -0.68
N LYS A 70 13.43 1.36 -0.71
CA LYS A 70 14.07 0.69 0.45
C LYS A 70 14.12 1.60 1.70
N ASP A 71 14.39 2.88 1.53
CA ASP A 71 14.59 3.80 2.65
C ASP A 71 13.25 4.15 3.32
N TYR A 72 12.20 4.39 2.53
CA TYR A 72 10.83 4.57 3.01
C TYR A 72 10.34 3.35 3.77
N ARG A 73 10.56 2.14 3.22
CA ARG A 73 10.22 0.89 3.92
C ARG A 73 10.92 0.77 5.26
N THR A 74 12.22 1.10 5.31
CA THR A 74 13.01 1.04 6.55
C THR A 74 12.41 1.96 7.62
N ARG A 75 12.03 3.19 7.25
CA ARG A 75 11.34 4.13 8.16
C ARG A 75 10.00 3.58 8.65
N LEU A 76 9.15 3.11 7.71
CA LEU A 76 7.83 2.54 8.01
C LEU A 76 7.87 1.34 8.97
N VAL A 77 8.89 0.49 8.89
CA VAL A 77 9.03 -0.68 9.78
C VAL A 77 9.76 -0.37 11.09
N SER A 78 10.32 0.83 11.24
CA SER A 78 11.10 1.21 12.42
C SER A 78 10.29 2.06 13.39
N THR A 79 9.47 2.98 12.88
CA THR A 79 8.66 3.87 13.71
C THR A 79 7.53 3.14 14.45
N MET A 80 7.12 3.73 15.57
CA MET A 80 5.95 3.36 16.38
C MET A 80 4.97 4.54 16.52
N ASP A 81 5.19 5.66 15.82
CA ASP A 81 4.27 6.80 15.79
C ASP A 81 3.33 6.70 14.57
N PRO A 82 2.01 6.55 14.78
CA PRO A 82 1.04 6.55 13.69
C PRO A 82 1.11 7.77 12.78
N LYS A 83 1.41 8.95 13.34
CA LYS A 83 1.50 10.19 12.56
C LYS A 83 2.69 10.17 11.63
N GLU A 84 3.83 9.66 12.09
CA GLU A 84 5.03 9.49 11.26
C GLU A 84 4.78 8.48 10.14
N ILE A 85 4.07 7.38 10.41
CA ILE A 85 3.68 6.41 9.37
C ILE A 85 2.86 7.08 8.27
N LEU A 86 1.83 7.84 8.64
CA LEU A 86 0.99 8.55 7.67
C LEU A 86 1.79 9.58 6.87
N ALA A 87 2.66 10.35 7.54
CA ALA A 87 3.52 11.33 6.87
C ALA A 87 4.50 10.68 5.88
N ILE A 88 5.08 9.51 6.21
CA ILE A 88 5.91 8.77 5.27
C ILE A 88 5.10 8.30 4.05
N LEU A 89 3.85 7.86 4.26
CA LEU A 89 2.97 7.44 3.16
C LEU A 89 2.57 8.63 2.27
N ASP A 90 2.37 9.81 2.83
CA ASP A 90 2.17 11.06 2.06
C ASP A 90 3.41 11.40 1.22
N GLU A 91 4.61 11.35 1.82
CA GLU A 91 5.87 11.58 1.12
C GLU A 91 6.06 10.60 -0.05
N VAL A 92 5.66 9.34 0.12
CA VAL A 92 5.68 8.34 -0.96
C VAL A 92 4.74 8.74 -2.10
N SER A 93 3.54 9.23 -1.79
CA SER A 93 2.60 9.70 -2.81
C SER A 93 3.18 10.88 -3.60
N GLU A 94 3.80 11.85 -2.93
CA GLU A 94 4.39 13.02 -3.58
C GLU A 94 5.61 12.66 -4.44
N LYS A 95 6.49 11.79 -3.94
CA LYS A 95 7.76 11.44 -4.62
C LYS A 95 7.58 10.47 -5.77
N PHE A 96 6.60 9.57 -5.65
CA PHE A 96 6.37 8.51 -6.63
C PHE A 96 5.05 8.68 -7.38
N GLY A 97 4.30 9.78 -7.22
CA GLY A 97 2.98 9.96 -7.86
C GLY A 97 3.00 9.78 -9.39
N ASN A 98 4.09 10.20 -10.05
CA ASN A 98 4.29 10.04 -11.49
C ASN A 98 5.07 8.75 -11.85
N TYR A 99 5.19 7.79 -10.93
CA TYR A 99 5.92 6.55 -11.19
C TYR A 99 5.09 5.62 -12.07
N GLU A 100 5.59 5.36 -13.27
CA GLU A 100 5.04 4.36 -14.16
C GLU A 100 5.65 2.99 -13.86
N PHE A 101 4.78 2.02 -13.60
CA PHE A 101 5.18 0.63 -13.49
C PHE A 101 5.43 0.09 -14.91
N VAL A 102 6.71 -0.08 -15.27
CA VAL A 102 7.15 -0.75 -16.50
C VAL A 102 7.00 -2.26 -16.38
#